data_AF-A0A975LBF0-F1
#
_entry.id   AF-A0A975LBF0-F1
#
_cell.length_a   1.000
_cell.length_b   1.000
_cell.length_c   1.000
_cell.angle_alpha   90.00
_cell.angle_beta   90.00
_cell.angle_gamma   90.00
#
_symmetry.space_group_name_H-M   'P 1'
#
loop_
_entity.id
_entity.type
_entity.pdbx_description
1 polymer ?
#
loop_
_entity_poly.entity_id
_entity_poly.type
_entity_poly.pdbx_seq_one_letter_code
_entity_poly.pdbx_strand_id
1 'polypeptide(L)'
;MNPHPPPPGGNAFGSPPRGAPQGPPPPRGRYGTGLVAVLAVIAILAGASFLGGGLALGGVVTSRIAADRESDPRPSPSPSPSPTPEESPSPTEDPLPGSEPAEEPSDLPTEEPREKVTVEEVISELSGDYGMNGGRDVTDDLCDGGEEETLSCTSAMDTNVARVIDFDDILTASIVIVNLRSQAEEDDNDMVDAQNACHIVFIWFEGGDTDQSERDDMTRDARSFAGC
;
A
#
# COMPACT_ATOMS: atom_id res chain seq x y z
N MET A 1 63.67 17.43 27.21
CA MET A 1 63.40 18.89 27.24
C MET A 1 62.15 19.10 26.41
N ASN A 2 60.99 19.29 27.07
CA ASN A 2 59.70 19.51 26.42
C ASN A 2 59.39 21.01 26.40
N PRO A 3 59.02 21.61 25.25
CA PRO A 3 58.65 23.00 25.18
C PRO A 3 57.25 23.22 25.78
N HIS A 4 57.16 24.20 26.68
CA HIS A 4 55.91 24.69 27.26
C HIS A 4 55.06 25.42 26.21
N PRO A 5 53.73 25.23 26.19
CA PRO A 5 52.83 26.04 25.38
C PRO A 5 52.61 27.44 26.02
N PRO A 6 52.43 28.50 25.20
CA PRO A 6 52.18 29.85 25.68
C PRO A 6 50.74 30.02 26.22
N PRO A 7 50.51 31.01 27.11
CA PRO A 7 49.21 31.28 27.69
C PRO A 7 48.24 31.94 26.70
N PRO A 8 46.92 31.70 26.83
CA PRO A 8 45.90 32.31 25.99
C PRO A 8 45.76 33.80 26.32
N GLY A 9 46.06 34.64 25.33
CA GLY A 9 45.84 36.08 25.37
C GLY A 9 44.36 36.42 25.22
N GLY A 10 43.83 37.15 26.21
CA GLY A 10 42.57 37.86 26.10
C GLY A 10 42.70 39.12 25.24
N ASN A 11 41.60 39.48 24.58
CA ASN A 11 41.04 40.82 24.39
C ASN A 11 40.29 40.92 23.06
N ALA A 12 38.95 41.01 23.10
CA ALA A 12 38.20 41.73 22.08
C ALA A 12 36.85 42.17 22.64
N PHE A 13 36.81 43.40 23.15
CA PHE A 13 35.59 44.19 23.24
C PHE A 13 35.04 44.47 21.83
N GLY A 14 33.74 44.26 21.62
CA GLY A 14 32.97 45.08 20.69
C GLY A 14 32.21 44.37 19.57
N SER A 15 30.88 44.31 19.69
CA SER A 15 29.92 44.95 18.77
C SER A 15 28.50 44.80 19.34
N PRO A 16 27.64 45.84 19.31
CA PRO A 16 26.22 45.68 19.61
C PRO A 16 25.56 44.79 18.54
N PRO A 17 24.51 44.02 18.90
CA PRO A 17 23.83 43.16 17.95
C PRO A 17 23.20 43.99 16.82
N ARG A 18 23.62 43.74 15.58
CA ARG A 18 22.91 44.20 14.39
C ARG A 18 21.54 43.52 14.39
N GLY A 19 20.48 44.31 14.45
CA GLY A 19 19.11 43.83 14.26
C GLY A 19 18.98 43.06 12.95
N ALA A 20 18.19 41.98 12.98
CA ALA A 20 17.95 41.15 11.82
C ALA A 20 17.43 41.99 10.64
N PRO A 21 17.85 41.69 9.41
CA PRO A 21 17.30 42.34 8.22
C PRO A 21 15.78 42.13 8.20
N GLN A 22 15.02 43.23 8.20
CA GLN A 22 13.59 43.18 7.95
C GLN A 22 13.37 42.55 6.58
N GLY A 23 12.75 41.37 6.58
CA GLY A 23 12.39 40.67 5.35
C GLY A 23 11.45 41.52 4.49
N PRO A 24 11.47 41.32 3.17
CA PRO A 24 10.56 42.00 2.26
C PRO A 24 9.10 41.73 2.67
N PRO A 25 8.20 42.72 2.50
CA PRO A 25 6.79 42.54 2.82
C PRO A 25 6.21 41.38 2.00
N PRO A 26 5.36 40.52 2.61
CA PRO A 26 4.79 39.39 1.90
C PRO A 26 3.98 39.87 0.68
N PRO A 27 4.10 39.19 -0.47
CA PRO A 27 3.31 39.52 -1.64
C PRO A 27 1.83 39.38 -1.28
N ARG A 28 1.05 40.45 -1.48
CA ARG A 28 -0.41 40.42 -1.38
C ARG A 28 -0.94 39.54 -2.50
N GLY A 29 -1.05 38.25 -2.22
CA GLY A 29 -1.43 37.23 -3.16
C GLY A 29 -2.85 37.43 -3.66
N ARG A 30 -2.98 37.70 -4.96
CA ARG A 30 -4.18 37.45 -5.76
C ARG A 30 -4.39 35.93 -5.87
N TYR A 31 -4.75 35.27 -4.78
CA TYR A 31 -5.11 33.84 -4.77
C TYR A 31 -6.61 33.60 -5.04
N GLY A 32 -7.38 34.65 -5.37
CA GLY A 32 -8.84 34.55 -5.45
C GLY A 32 -9.41 33.95 -6.74
N THR A 33 -8.72 34.06 -7.87
CA THR A 33 -9.29 33.65 -9.18
C THR A 33 -8.70 32.35 -9.73
N GLY A 34 -7.43 32.06 -9.44
CA GLY A 34 -6.78 30.82 -9.86
C GLY A 34 -7.35 29.60 -9.14
N LEU A 35 -7.54 29.69 -7.83
CA LEU A 35 -8.09 28.60 -7.02
C LEU A 35 -9.53 28.24 -7.44
N VAL A 36 -10.36 29.24 -7.76
CA VAL A 36 -11.75 29.01 -8.21
C VAL A 36 -11.79 28.29 -9.55
N ALA A 37 -10.88 28.58 -10.46
CA ALA A 37 -10.79 27.87 -11.74
C ALA A 37 -10.36 26.41 -11.55
N VAL A 38 -9.40 26.14 -10.65
CA VAL A 38 -8.95 24.77 -10.34
C VAL A 38 -10.07 23.96 -9.68
N LEU A 39 -10.76 24.54 -8.69
CA LEU A 39 -11.88 23.87 -8.00
C LEU A 39 -13.06 23.58 -8.95
N ALA A 40 -13.34 24.47 -9.91
CA ALA A 40 -14.37 24.24 -10.91
C ALA A 40 -14.02 23.07 -11.86
N VAL A 41 -12.75 22.91 -12.23
CA VAL A 41 -12.30 21.79 -13.07
C VAL A 41 -12.39 20.47 -12.32
N ILE A 42 -11.95 20.42 -11.05
CA ILE A 42 -12.05 19.22 -10.20
C ILE A 42 -13.50 18.80 -10.01
N ALA A 43 -14.43 19.75 -9.76
CA ALA A 43 -15.85 19.45 -9.61
C ALA A 43 -16.49 18.91 -10.90
N ILE A 44 -16.07 19.38 -12.08
CA ILE A 44 -16.56 18.88 -13.37
C ILE A 44 -16.01 17.46 -13.65
N LEU A 45 -14.74 17.20 -13.33
CA LEU A 45 -14.13 15.88 -13.49
C LEU A 45 -14.75 14.85 -12.54
N ALA A 46 -14.89 15.18 -11.25
CA ALA A 46 -15.55 14.31 -10.27
C ALA A 46 -17.04 14.08 -10.57
N GLY A 47 -17.73 15.09 -11.13
CA GLY A 47 -19.13 14.96 -11.55
C GLY A 47 -19.33 14.12 -12.81
N ALA A 48 -18.34 14.06 -13.71
CA ALA A 48 -18.41 13.24 -14.92
C ALA A 48 -18.25 11.73 -14.64
N SER A 49 -17.52 11.34 -13.59
CA SER A 49 -17.34 9.93 -13.21
C SER A 49 -18.64 9.24 -12.78
N PHE A 50 -19.60 9.97 -12.18
CA PHE A 50 -20.87 9.39 -11.75
C PHE A 50 -21.89 9.14 -12.88
N LEU A 51 -21.76 9.80 -14.04
CA LEU A 51 -22.59 9.49 -15.22
C LEU A 51 -21.94 8.53 -16.22
N GLY A 52 -20.63 8.27 -16.10
CA GLY A 52 -19.89 7.35 -16.98
C GLY A 52 -19.62 5.95 -16.42
N GLY A 53 -19.49 5.79 -15.10
CA GLY A 53 -19.13 4.52 -14.46
C GLY A 53 -20.29 3.56 -14.12
N GLY A 54 -21.55 3.93 -14.41
CA GLY A 54 -22.74 3.19 -14.00
C GLY A 54 -23.24 2.11 -14.98
N LEU A 55 -22.51 1.75 -16.04
CA LEU A 55 -22.99 0.84 -17.10
C LEU A 55 -22.22 -0.49 -17.22
N ALA A 56 -21.25 -0.79 -16.36
CA ALA A 56 -20.43 -2.01 -16.50
C ALA A 56 -20.97 -3.26 -15.75
N LEU A 57 -22.20 -3.23 -15.22
CA LEU A 57 -22.87 -4.41 -14.63
C LEU A 57 -24.09 -4.93 -15.42
N GLY A 58 -24.27 -4.48 -16.66
CA GLY A 58 -25.40 -4.88 -17.51
C GLY A 58 -25.01 -5.07 -18.97
N GLY A 59 -24.24 -6.12 -19.27
CA GLY A 59 -23.69 -6.32 -20.62
C GLY A 59 -23.51 -7.78 -21.03
N VAL A 60 -24.28 -8.71 -20.48
CA VAL A 60 -24.45 -10.02 -21.11
C VAL A 60 -25.42 -9.80 -22.29
N VAL A 61 -25.06 -10.28 -23.48
CA VAL A 61 -25.88 -10.39 -24.70
C VAL A 61 -25.93 -9.22 -25.71
N THR A 62 -24.81 -8.69 -26.20
CA THR A 62 -24.78 -8.02 -27.54
C THR A 62 -23.47 -8.20 -28.32
N SER A 63 -22.89 -9.41 -28.35
CA SER A 63 -21.86 -9.76 -29.36
C SER A 63 -22.47 -10.54 -30.52
N ARG A 64 -23.18 -9.86 -31.42
CA ARG A 64 -23.21 -10.20 -32.86
C ARG A 64 -23.59 -8.96 -33.63
N ILE A 65 -22.61 -8.31 -34.26
CA ILE A 65 -22.64 -7.83 -35.65
C ILE A 65 -21.33 -7.07 -35.92
N ALA A 66 -20.62 -7.55 -36.96
CA ALA A 66 -19.66 -6.88 -37.84
C ALA A 66 -18.17 -7.27 -37.71
N ALA A 67 -17.63 -7.64 -38.90
CA ALA A 67 -16.27 -8.01 -39.29
C ALA A 67 -15.87 -9.48 -38.99
N ASP A 68 -15.37 -10.30 -39.90
CA ASP A 68 -14.91 -10.09 -41.28
C ASP A 68 -14.92 -11.45 -42.03
N ARG A 69 -14.58 -11.36 -43.30
CA ARG A 69 -14.55 -12.35 -44.39
C ARG A 69 -14.02 -13.75 -44.09
N GLU A 70 -14.67 -14.70 -44.78
CA GLU A 70 -14.09 -15.80 -45.56
C GLU A 70 -13.01 -16.64 -44.86
N SER A 71 -13.44 -17.65 -44.11
CA SER A 71 -12.66 -18.86 -43.87
C SER A 71 -13.60 -20.06 -43.73
N ASP A 72 -13.28 -21.08 -44.50
CA ASP A 72 -13.92 -22.39 -44.67
C ASP A 72 -14.41 -23.01 -43.33
N PRO A 73 -15.69 -23.38 -43.18
CA PRO A 73 -16.19 -24.00 -41.96
C PRO A 73 -15.81 -25.50 -41.94
N ARG A 74 -14.69 -25.80 -41.28
CA ARG A 74 -14.37 -27.17 -40.85
C ARG A 74 -15.44 -27.62 -39.82
N PRO A 75 -16.09 -28.79 -39.99
CA PRO A 75 -17.16 -29.20 -39.08
C PRO A 75 -16.61 -29.48 -37.67
N SER A 76 -17.16 -28.76 -36.69
CA SER A 76 -16.88 -28.93 -35.26
C SER A 76 -17.45 -30.27 -34.76
N PRO A 77 -16.72 -31.05 -33.93
CA PRO A 77 -17.26 -32.26 -33.32
C PRO A 77 -18.40 -31.92 -32.36
N SER A 78 -19.45 -32.74 -32.41
CA SER A 78 -20.64 -32.68 -31.54
C SER A 78 -20.22 -32.85 -30.07
N PRO A 79 -20.66 -31.97 -29.15
CA PRO A 79 -20.44 -32.18 -27.72
C PRO A 79 -21.20 -33.43 -27.25
N SER A 80 -20.46 -34.33 -26.61
CA SER A 80 -20.95 -35.55 -25.96
C SER A 80 -21.87 -35.17 -24.77
N PRO A 81 -22.97 -35.90 -24.52
CA PRO A 81 -23.87 -35.60 -23.41
C PRO A 81 -23.17 -35.73 -22.06
N SER A 82 -23.40 -34.71 -21.21
CA SER A 82 -22.93 -34.62 -19.83
C SER A 82 -23.51 -35.74 -18.97
N PRO A 83 -22.71 -36.41 -18.12
CA PRO A 83 -23.22 -37.41 -17.20
C PRO A 83 -24.13 -36.77 -16.13
N THR A 84 -25.27 -37.40 -15.91
CA THR A 84 -26.20 -37.13 -14.81
C THR A 84 -25.49 -37.36 -13.48
N PRO A 85 -25.44 -36.38 -12.55
CA PRO A 85 -24.89 -36.62 -11.21
C PRO A 85 -25.79 -37.60 -10.44
N GLU A 86 -25.20 -38.73 -10.03
CA GLU A 86 -25.82 -39.68 -9.10
C GLU A 86 -26.03 -39.01 -7.73
N GLU A 87 -27.18 -39.30 -7.12
CA GLU A 87 -27.58 -38.76 -5.83
C GLU A 87 -26.63 -39.25 -4.72
N SER A 88 -26.02 -38.30 -4.02
CA SER A 88 -25.18 -38.57 -2.85
C SER A 88 -26.03 -39.13 -1.70
N PRO A 89 -25.61 -40.20 -1.02
CA PRO A 89 -26.35 -40.78 0.09
C PRO A 89 -26.39 -39.82 1.29
N SER A 90 -27.57 -39.80 1.94
CA SER A 90 -27.86 -39.04 3.15
C SER A 90 -26.95 -39.47 4.31
N PRO A 91 -26.30 -38.52 5.02
CA PRO A 91 -25.46 -38.86 6.17
C PRO A 91 -26.33 -39.41 7.30
N THR A 92 -25.96 -40.60 7.77
CA THR A 92 -26.51 -41.21 8.97
C THR A 92 -25.99 -40.43 10.18
N GLU A 93 -26.90 -39.94 11.02
CA GLU A 93 -26.57 -39.23 12.25
C GLU A 93 -25.91 -40.18 13.25
N ASP A 94 -24.64 -39.92 13.58
CA ASP A 94 -23.90 -40.60 14.64
C ASP A 94 -24.37 -40.09 16.02
N PRO A 95 -24.65 -40.96 17.00
CA PRO A 95 -25.09 -40.54 18.34
C PRO A 95 -24.00 -39.77 19.09
N LEU A 96 -24.39 -38.61 19.65
CA LEU A 96 -23.52 -37.77 20.47
C LEU A 96 -22.93 -38.57 21.66
N PRO A 97 -21.59 -38.59 21.83
CA PRO A 97 -20.99 -39.05 23.07
C PRO A 97 -21.30 -38.08 24.22
N GLY A 98 -21.56 -38.68 25.38
CA GLY A 98 -22.09 -38.04 26.57
C GLY A 98 -21.20 -36.96 27.17
N SER A 99 -21.86 -36.10 27.93
CA SER A 99 -21.34 -34.96 28.68
C SER A 99 -20.21 -35.38 29.62
N GLU A 100 -18.97 -35.08 29.24
CA GLU A 100 -17.84 -35.07 30.16
C GLU A 100 -17.93 -33.86 31.12
N PRO A 101 -17.33 -33.96 32.32
CA PRO A 101 -17.41 -32.92 33.34
C PRO A 101 -16.81 -31.61 32.85
N ALA A 102 -17.48 -30.50 33.15
CA ALA A 102 -16.97 -29.16 32.92
C ALA A 102 -15.60 -28.99 33.58
N GLU A 103 -14.54 -28.99 32.78
CA GLU A 103 -13.23 -28.57 33.23
C GLU A 103 -13.32 -27.10 33.66
N GLU A 104 -12.80 -26.87 34.86
CA GLU A 104 -12.62 -25.56 35.47
C GLU A 104 -11.94 -24.62 34.45
N PRO A 105 -12.36 -23.35 34.31
CA PRO A 105 -11.80 -22.43 33.32
C PRO A 105 -10.29 -22.28 33.56
N SER A 106 -9.52 -23.02 32.76
CA SER A 106 -8.08 -22.89 32.67
C SER A 106 -7.78 -21.43 32.34
N ASP A 107 -6.96 -20.79 33.18
CA ASP A 107 -6.53 -19.41 33.00
C ASP A 107 -6.11 -19.21 31.54
N LEU A 108 -6.92 -18.45 30.79
CA LEU A 108 -6.61 -18.11 29.41
C LEU A 108 -5.19 -17.56 29.39
N PRO A 109 -4.28 -18.12 28.57
CA PRO A 109 -2.97 -17.54 28.39
C PRO A 109 -3.20 -16.09 28.01
N THR A 110 -2.78 -15.18 28.88
CA THR A 110 -2.62 -13.79 28.49
C THR A 110 -1.44 -13.80 27.55
N GLU A 111 -1.68 -14.06 26.25
CA GLU A 111 -0.66 -13.86 25.23
C GLU A 111 -0.25 -12.39 25.34
N GLU A 112 0.99 -12.15 25.76
CA GLU A 112 1.56 -10.82 25.70
C GLU A 112 1.49 -10.35 24.24
N PRO A 113 1.11 -9.08 23.98
CA PRO A 113 1.06 -8.56 22.62
C PRO A 113 2.41 -8.81 21.95
N ARG A 114 2.41 -9.62 20.89
CA ARG A 114 3.61 -9.80 20.08
C ARG A 114 3.99 -8.44 19.52
N GLU A 115 5.23 -8.05 19.75
CA GLU A 115 5.76 -6.79 19.24
C GLU A 115 5.64 -6.81 17.71
N LYS A 116 4.94 -5.81 17.15
CA LYS A 116 4.78 -5.71 15.72
C LYS A 116 6.12 -5.35 15.11
N VAL A 117 6.49 -6.05 14.04
CA VAL A 117 7.67 -5.72 13.26
C VAL A 117 7.48 -4.36 12.60
N THR A 118 8.51 -3.51 12.69
CA THR A 118 8.54 -2.15 12.11
C THR A 118 9.06 -2.14 10.68
N VAL A 119 8.77 -1.07 9.93
CA VAL A 119 9.25 -0.91 8.55
C VAL A 119 10.77 -0.89 8.47
N GLU A 120 11.44 -0.26 9.44
CA GLU A 120 12.90 -0.21 9.51
C GLU A 120 13.51 -1.60 9.67
N GLU A 121 12.89 -2.45 10.50
CA GLU A 121 13.34 -3.82 10.71
C GLU A 121 13.17 -4.65 9.43
N VAL A 122 12.03 -4.53 8.75
CA VAL A 122 11.80 -5.22 7.47
C VAL A 122 12.77 -4.76 6.40
N ILE A 123 13.01 -3.45 6.27
CA ILE A 123 13.99 -2.93 5.30
C ILE A 123 15.38 -3.42 5.66
N SER A 124 15.75 -3.44 6.94
CA SER A 124 17.06 -3.94 7.38
C SER A 124 17.24 -5.41 7.01
N GLU A 125 16.23 -6.25 7.19
CA GLU A 125 16.27 -7.67 6.81
C GLU A 125 16.39 -7.83 5.29
N LEU A 126 15.54 -7.16 4.51
CA LEU A 126 15.52 -7.27 3.05
C LEU A 126 16.73 -6.59 2.37
N SER A 127 17.40 -5.65 3.04
CA SER A 127 18.55 -4.93 2.49
C SER A 127 19.70 -5.85 2.09
N GLY A 128 19.87 -6.97 2.81
CA GLY A 128 20.94 -7.93 2.58
C GLY A 128 20.78 -8.70 1.27
N ASP A 129 19.57 -9.22 1.02
CA ASP A 129 19.32 -10.14 -0.08
C ASP A 129 18.87 -9.43 -1.36
N TYR A 130 18.11 -8.33 -1.22
CA TYR A 130 17.48 -7.63 -2.35
C TYR A 130 18.10 -6.27 -2.67
N GLY A 131 19.15 -5.88 -1.95
CA GLY A 131 19.81 -4.59 -2.17
C GLY A 131 18.90 -3.39 -1.91
N MET A 132 17.92 -3.55 -1.03
CA MET A 132 17.02 -2.49 -0.60
C MET A 132 17.81 -1.48 0.25
N ASN A 133 18.00 -0.27 -0.28
CA ASN A 133 18.81 0.80 0.30
C ASN A 133 18.05 2.12 0.28
N GLY A 134 18.49 3.05 1.14
CA GLY A 134 18.09 4.46 1.01
C GLY A 134 16.68 4.78 1.49
N GLY A 135 16.26 4.18 2.61
CA GLY A 135 15.00 4.49 3.30
C GLY A 135 14.90 5.97 3.66
N ARG A 136 14.18 6.75 2.83
CA ARG A 136 13.72 8.08 3.19
C ARG A 136 12.40 7.92 3.93
N ASP A 137 12.38 8.37 5.17
CA ASP A 137 11.14 8.50 5.93
C ASP A 137 10.20 9.48 5.23
N VAL A 138 9.02 9.00 4.87
CA VAL A 138 7.93 9.74 4.23
C VAL A 138 6.64 9.60 5.04
N THR A 139 6.76 9.23 6.32
CA THR A 139 5.62 9.03 7.24
C THR A 139 4.77 10.30 7.34
N ASP A 140 5.40 11.46 7.52
CA ASP A 140 4.67 12.73 7.63
C ASP A 140 3.94 13.10 6.33
N ASP A 141 4.42 12.65 5.16
CA ASP A 141 3.81 12.99 3.87
C ASP A 141 2.64 12.06 3.52
N LEU A 142 2.69 10.79 3.95
CA LEU A 142 1.73 9.75 3.57
C LEU A 142 0.75 9.38 4.68
N CYS A 143 1.18 9.46 5.93
CA CYS A 143 0.46 8.97 7.10
C CYS A 143 -0.13 10.11 7.94
N ASP A 144 0.32 11.36 7.72
CA ASP A 144 -0.40 12.57 8.17
C ASP A 144 -1.58 12.86 7.20
N GLY A 145 -2.47 11.87 7.06
CA GLY A 145 -3.74 12.09 6.41
C GLY A 145 -4.48 13.16 7.20
N GLY A 146 -4.80 14.29 6.56
CA GLY A 146 -5.58 15.37 7.19
C GLY A 146 -6.91 14.87 7.76
N GLU A 147 -7.76 15.80 8.22
CA GLU A 147 -8.97 15.56 9.06
C GLU A 147 -9.98 14.47 8.58
N GLU A 148 -9.79 13.89 7.41
CA GLU A 148 -10.51 12.73 6.87
C GLU A 148 -9.73 11.41 7.15
N GLU A 149 -9.63 11.09 8.45
CA GLU A 149 -9.01 9.88 9.02
C GLU A 149 -9.57 8.56 8.44
N THR A 150 -8.94 7.97 7.43
CA THR A 150 -9.32 6.59 7.02
C THR A 150 -8.18 5.64 6.75
N LEU A 151 -6.93 6.09 6.69
CA LEU A 151 -5.77 5.22 6.51
C LEU A 151 -4.89 5.30 7.75
N SER A 152 -5.10 4.37 8.68
CA SER A 152 -4.28 4.19 9.89
C SER A 152 -2.89 3.62 9.54
N CYS A 153 -2.14 4.38 8.75
CA CYS A 153 -0.72 4.14 8.54
C CYS A 153 0.04 4.61 9.81
N THR A 154 0.99 3.80 10.26
CA THR A 154 1.85 4.10 11.42
C THR A 154 3.22 4.63 11.00
N SER A 155 3.78 4.12 9.90
CA SER A 155 5.07 4.56 9.35
C SER A 155 5.14 4.30 7.84
N ALA A 156 5.93 5.10 7.13
CA ALA A 156 6.18 4.87 5.71
C ALA A 156 7.61 5.26 5.32
N MET A 157 8.26 4.42 4.51
CA MET A 157 9.59 4.66 3.98
C MET A 157 9.69 4.41 2.49
N ASP A 158 10.34 5.32 1.78
CA ASP A 158 10.73 5.18 0.38
C ASP A 158 12.13 4.59 0.28
N THR A 159 12.26 3.47 -0.43
CA THR A 159 13.56 2.87 -0.75
C THR A 159 13.89 3.07 -2.23
N ASN A 160 15.05 2.61 -2.66
CA ASN A 160 15.40 2.57 -4.09
C ASN A 160 14.55 1.59 -4.92
N VAL A 161 13.85 0.64 -4.29
CA VAL A 161 13.11 -0.44 -4.99
C VAL A 161 11.60 -0.29 -4.82
N ALA A 162 11.16 0.00 -3.60
CA ALA A 162 9.75 0.06 -3.25
C ALA A 162 9.51 1.11 -2.15
N ARG A 163 8.27 1.58 -2.10
CA ARG A 163 7.71 2.25 -0.92
C ARG A 163 7.14 1.19 0.01
N VAL A 164 7.52 1.25 1.28
CA VAL A 164 7.09 0.31 2.32
C VAL A 164 6.27 1.09 3.35
N ILE A 165 5.04 0.64 3.61
CA ILE A 165 4.09 1.33 4.48
C ILE A 165 3.60 0.36 5.55
N ASP A 166 3.68 0.77 6.80
CA ASP A 166 3.14 0.04 7.94
C ASP A 166 1.72 0.50 8.27
N PHE A 167 0.87 -0.46 8.65
CA PHE A 167 -0.50 -0.20 9.07
C PHE A 167 -0.77 -0.80 10.44
N ASP A 168 -1.76 -0.22 11.14
CA ASP A 168 -2.19 -0.77 12.42
C ASP A 168 -2.82 -2.17 12.30
N ASP A 169 -3.41 -2.50 11.16
CA ASP A 169 -4.17 -3.73 10.97
C ASP A 169 -4.03 -4.32 9.56
N ILE A 170 -3.99 -5.65 9.48
CA ILE A 170 -3.87 -6.42 8.23
C ILE A 170 -5.04 -6.19 7.28
N LEU A 171 -6.25 -5.94 7.80
CA LEU A 171 -7.43 -5.63 6.99
C LEU A 171 -7.28 -4.28 6.31
N THR A 172 -6.75 -3.28 7.02
CA THR A 172 -6.46 -1.95 6.47
C THR A 172 -5.44 -2.06 5.34
N ALA A 173 -4.32 -2.74 5.57
CA ALA A 173 -3.30 -3.01 4.55
C ALA A 173 -3.91 -3.68 3.30
N SER A 174 -4.79 -4.67 3.49
CA SER A 174 -5.44 -5.39 2.39
C SER A 174 -6.41 -4.51 1.60
N ILE A 175 -7.19 -3.65 2.27
CA ILE A 175 -8.10 -2.70 1.61
C ILE A 175 -7.31 -1.68 0.79
N VAL A 176 -6.20 -1.18 1.33
CA VAL A 176 -5.30 -0.24 0.64
C VAL A 176 -4.79 -0.86 -0.66
N ILE A 177 -4.35 -2.12 -0.65
CA ILE A 177 -3.88 -2.79 -1.87
C ILE A 177 -4.95 -2.91 -2.94
N VAL A 178 -6.18 -3.27 -2.56
CA VAL A 178 -7.28 -3.38 -3.53
C VAL A 178 -7.54 -2.02 -4.19
N ASN A 179 -7.50 -0.94 -3.40
CA ASN A 179 -7.69 0.41 -3.93
C ASN A 179 -6.51 0.84 -4.81
N LEU A 180 -5.27 0.64 -4.36
CA LEU A 180 -4.08 0.95 -5.14
C LEU A 180 -4.07 0.22 -6.47
N ARG A 181 -4.38 -1.08 -6.50
CA ARG A 181 -4.45 -1.86 -7.75
C ARG A 181 -5.50 -1.33 -8.72
N SER A 182 -6.66 -0.90 -8.20
CA SER A 182 -7.67 -0.24 -9.04
C SER A 182 -7.16 1.08 -9.63
N GLN A 183 -6.40 1.87 -8.86
CA GLN A 183 -5.78 3.11 -9.33
C GLN A 183 -4.65 2.88 -10.34
N ALA A 184 -3.93 1.75 -10.21
CA ALA A 184 -2.89 1.36 -11.17
C ALA A 184 -3.42 1.18 -12.59
N GLU A 185 -4.68 0.76 -12.72
CA GLU A 185 -5.32 0.50 -14.01
C GLU A 185 -5.91 1.77 -14.65
N GLU A 186 -6.19 2.80 -13.85
CA GLU A 186 -6.94 3.99 -14.28
C GLU A 186 -6.06 5.21 -14.57
N ASP A 187 -4.91 5.33 -13.92
CA ASP A 187 -4.05 6.52 -13.99
C ASP A 187 -2.69 6.23 -14.66
N ASP A 188 -2.07 7.27 -15.24
CA ASP A 188 -0.66 7.31 -15.68
C ASP A 188 0.30 7.31 -14.46
N ASN A 189 0.02 6.48 -13.45
CA ASN A 189 0.83 6.34 -12.26
C ASN A 189 2.01 5.42 -12.58
N ASP A 190 3.20 5.78 -12.10
CA ASP A 190 4.38 4.92 -12.20
C ASP A 190 4.26 3.63 -11.34
N MET A 191 3.10 3.27 -10.80
CA MET A 191 2.97 2.11 -9.91
C MET A 191 2.82 0.82 -10.73
N VAL A 192 3.72 -0.14 -10.51
CA VAL A 192 3.76 -1.42 -11.25
C VAL A 192 3.01 -2.51 -10.49
N ASP A 193 3.18 -2.57 -9.17
CA ASP A 193 2.58 -3.61 -8.34
C ASP A 193 2.42 -3.12 -6.90
N ALA A 194 1.46 -3.70 -6.18
CA ALA A 194 1.28 -3.51 -4.76
C ALA A 194 0.94 -4.86 -4.10
N GLN A 195 1.66 -5.20 -3.03
CA GLN A 195 1.48 -6.45 -2.27
C GLN A 195 1.61 -6.19 -0.77
N ASN A 196 1.04 -7.06 0.08
CA ASN A 196 1.22 -6.98 1.52
C ASN A 196 1.99 -8.17 2.07
N ALA A 197 2.84 -7.87 3.04
CA ALA A 197 3.29 -8.79 4.06
C ALA A 197 2.60 -8.42 5.37
N CYS A 198 1.41 -8.97 5.59
CA CYS A 198 0.64 -8.80 6.81
C CYS A 198 0.17 -7.35 6.98
N HIS A 199 0.63 -6.65 8.02
CA HIS A 199 0.34 -5.23 8.24
C HIS A 199 1.23 -4.28 7.42
N ILE A 200 2.22 -4.82 6.70
CA ILE A 200 3.15 -4.05 5.87
C ILE A 200 2.75 -4.15 4.40
N VAL A 201 2.69 -3.02 3.70
CA VAL A 201 2.39 -2.93 2.27
C VAL A 201 3.63 -2.47 1.52
N PHE A 202 3.94 -3.15 0.43
CA PHE A 202 4.96 -2.79 -0.54
C PHE A 202 4.30 -2.25 -1.80
N ILE A 203 4.82 -1.12 -2.29
CA ILE A 203 4.40 -0.48 -3.53
C ILE A 203 5.63 -0.33 -4.41
N TRP A 204 5.62 -1.00 -5.57
CA TRP A 204 6.72 -0.94 -6.54
C TRP A 204 6.41 0.04 -7.65
N PHE A 205 7.42 0.79 -8.07
CA PHE A 205 7.31 1.79 -9.12
C PHE A 205 8.08 1.40 -10.39
N GLU A 206 7.71 2.01 -11.50
CA GLU A 206 8.31 1.82 -12.81
C GLU A 206 9.74 2.37 -12.80
N GLY A 207 10.68 1.56 -13.27
CA GLY A 207 12.12 1.88 -13.25
C GLY A 207 12.93 1.19 -12.14
N GLY A 208 12.29 0.43 -11.25
CA GLY A 208 12.99 -0.59 -10.46
C GLY A 208 13.33 -1.81 -11.33
N ASP A 209 14.57 -2.32 -11.25
CA ASP A 209 15.01 -3.52 -12.00
C ASP A 209 14.41 -4.83 -11.47
N THR A 210 13.41 -4.76 -10.59
CA THR A 210 12.81 -5.90 -9.89
C THR A 210 11.69 -6.53 -10.71
N ASP A 211 11.85 -7.79 -11.08
CA ASP A 211 10.81 -8.56 -11.75
C ASP A 211 9.73 -9.10 -10.78
N GLN A 212 8.64 -9.66 -11.33
CA GLN A 212 7.53 -10.16 -10.51
C GLN A 212 7.96 -11.28 -9.55
N SER A 213 8.87 -12.17 -9.97
CA SER A 213 9.32 -13.28 -9.12
C SER A 213 10.08 -12.73 -7.91
N GLU A 214 10.94 -11.73 -8.13
CA GLU A 214 11.69 -11.09 -7.05
C GLU A 214 10.76 -10.30 -6.10
N ARG A 215 9.72 -9.63 -6.61
CA ARG A 215 8.67 -8.99 -5.78
C ARG A 215 7.93 -9.97 -4.89
N ASP A 216 7.55 -11.12 -5.46
CA ASP A 216 6.86 -12.18 -4.74
C ASP A 216 7.76 -12.81 -3.67
N ASP A 217 9.06 -12.95 -3.95
CA ASP A 217 10.06 -13.47 -3.02
C ASP A 217 10.31 -12.49 -1.86
N MET A 218 10.49 -11.19 -2.14
CA MET A 218 10.58 -10.15 -1.11
C MET A 218 9.38 -10.14 -0.17
N THR A 219 8.17 -10.21 -0.75
CA THR A 219 6.93 -10.22 0.04
C THR A 219 6.85 -11.47 0.92
N ARG A 220 7.29 -12.62 0.41
CA ARG A 220 7.31 -13.88 1.17
C ARG A 220 8.30 -13.84 2.33
N ASP A 221 9.48 -13.29 2.11
CA ASP A 221 10.51 -13.19 3.15
C ASP A 221 10.09 -12.20 4.23
N ALA A 222 9.48 -11.07 3.84
CA ALA A 222 8.89 -10.12 4.78
C ALA A 222 7.79 -10.75 5.65
N ARG A 223 6.93 -11.61 5.07
CA ARG A 223 5.93 -12.38 5.83
C ARG A 223 6.58 -13.33 6.83
N SER A 224 7.55 -14.12 6.35
CA SER A 224 8.31 -15.05 7.19
C SER A 224 8.99 -14.33 8.35
N PHE A 225 9.55 -13.14 8.12
CA PHE A 225 10.17 -12.31 9.16
C PHE A 225 9.13 -11.73 10.13
N ALA A 226 8.00 -11.25 9.63
CA ALA A 226 6.89 -10.73 10.44
C ALA A 226 6.13 -11.82 11.24
N GLY A 227 6.36 -13.10 10.95
CA GLY A 227 5.74 -14.22 11.66
C GLY A 227 4.31 -14.51 11.21
N CYS A 228 4.03 -14.28 9.94
CA CYS A 228 2.78 -14.48 9.23
C CYS A 228 3.09 -14.85 7.76
#